data_AF-A5N5J9-F1
#
_entry.id   AF-A5N5J9-F1
#
_cell.length_a   1.000
_cell.length_b   1.000
_cell.length_c   1.000
_cell.angle_alpha   90.00
_cell.angle_beta   90.00
_cell.angle_gamma   90.00
#
_symmetry.space_group_name_H-M   'P 1'
#
loop_
_entity.id
_entity.type
_entity.pdbx_description
1 polymer ?
#
loop_
_entity_poly.entity_id
_entity_poly.type
_entity_poly.pdbx_seq_one_letter_code
_entity_poly.pdbx_strand_id
1 'polypeptide(L)'
;MIEDVEEKGLINKDTVIIEPISGNTGIGLAFVAAAKRYHIIITMPESMSDERKKPLKALNVELILTPAKDGMKGAIRRAEELSFQIENSFQPQQ
;
A
#
# COMPACT_ATOMS: atom_id res chain seq x y z
N MET A 1 -8.16 -9.24 -7.21
CA MET A 1 -6.84 -9.26 -6.51
C MET A 1 -7.08 -9.33 -5.02
N ILE A 2 -7.73 -8.31 -4.43
CA ILE A 2 -8.23 -8.37 -3.05
C ILE A 2 -9.27 -9.47 -2.88
N GLU A 3 -10.18 -9.62 -3.83
CA GLU A 3 -11.26 -10.62 -3.80
C GLU A 3 -10.71 -12.04 -3.82
N ASP A 4 -9.70 -12.30 -4.66
CA ASP A 4 -9.07 -13.63 -4.77
C ASP A 4 -8.38 -14.04 -3.46
N VAL A 5 -7.68 -13.11 -2.82
CA VAL A 5 -7.01 -13.39 -1.53
C VAL A 5 -8.00 -13.43 -0.36
N GLU A 6 -9.11 -12.69 -0.45
CA GLU A 6 -10.25 -12.74 0.49
C GLU A 6 -10.95 -14.11 0.38
N GLU A 7 -11.24 -14.60 -0.83
CA GLU A 7 -11.84 -15.92 -1.08
C GLU A 7 -10.93 -17.08 -0.64
N LYS A 8 -9.61 -16.92 -0.77
CA LYS A 8 -8.62 -17.88 -0.28
C LYS A 8 -8.40 -17.82 1.23
N GLY A 9 -9.02 -16.86 1.93
CA GLY A 9 -8.87 -16.68 3.37
C GLY A 9 -7.48 -16.18 3.80
N LEU A 10 -6.72 -15.57 2.88
CA LEU A 10 -5.37 -15.04 3.16
C LEU A 10 -5.41 -13.67 3.83
N ILE A 11 -6.53 -12.95 3.70
CA ILE A 11 -6.77 -11.67 4.37
C ILE A 11 -8.13 -11.66 5.05
N ASN A 12 -8.26 -10.86 6.10
CA ASN A 12 -9.51 -10.55 6.78
C ASN A 12 -9.56 -9.05 7.10
N LYS A 13 -10.65 -8.58 7.74
CA LYS A 13 -10.84 -7.13 8.01
C LYS A 13 -9.81 -6.53 8.96
N ASP A 14 -9.11 -7.36 9.72
CA ASP A 14 -8.03 -6.94 10.60
C ASP A 14 -6.65 -6.99 9.90
N THR A 15 -6.60 -7.48 8.65
CA THR A 15 -5.36 -7.54 7.88
C THR A 15 -4.98 -6.16 7.35
N VAL A 16 -3.72 -5.79 7.57
CA VAL A 16 -3.12 -4.56 7.03
C VAL A 16 -2.51 -4.85 5.67
N ILE A 17 -3.02 -4.20 4.63
CA ILE A 17 -2.48 -4.34 3.28
C ILE A 17 -1.33 -3.36 3.11
N ILE A 18 -0.18 -3.82 2.63
CA ILE A 18 1.02 -2.97 2.48
C ILE A 18 1.46 -3.02 1.03
N GLU A 19 1.55 -1.85 0.38
CA GLU A 19 1.89 -1.77 -1.05
C GLU A 19 2.89 -0.63 -1.34
N PRO A 20 4.07 -0.93 -1.91
CA PRO A 20 4.93 0.10 -2.49
C PRO A 20 4.42 0.54 -3.86
N ILE A 21 4.15 1.84 -4.03
CA ILE A 21 3.56 2.36 -5.28
C ILE A 21 4.58 3.10 -6.15
N SER A 22 4.69 2.66 -7.40
CA SER A 22 5.36 3.41 -8.50
C SER A 22 4.40 3.89 -9.59
N GLY A 23 3.18 3.33 -9.68
CA GLY A 23 2.25 3.53 -10.79
C GLY A 23 0.77 3.33 -10.44
N ASN A 24 -0.08 3.24 -11.46
CA ASN A 24 -1.55 3.29 -11.30
C ASN A 24 -2.14 2.05 -10.63
N THR A 25 -1.48 0.89 -10.70
CA THR A 25 -1.95 -0.37 -10.09
C THR A 25 -2.17 -0.20 -8.59
N GLY A 26 -1.20 0.39 -7.89
CA GLY A 26 -1.33 0.64 -6.45
C GLY A 26 -2.39 1.68 -6.10
N ILE A 27 -2.62 2.67 -6.98
CA ILE A 27 -3.74 3.62 -6.80
C ILE A 27 -5.07 2.86 -6.91
N GLY A 28 -5.22 1.97 -7.90
CA GLY A 28 -6.38 1.10 -8.03
C GLY A 28 -6.59 0.22 -6.79
N LEU A 29 -5.52 -0.36 -6.26
CA LEU A 29 -5.57 -1.14 -5.02
C LEU A 29 -6.05 -0.28 -3.83
N ALA A 30 -5.54 0.95 -3.70
CA ALA A 30 -5.97 1.88 -2.66
C ALA A 30 -7.48 2.20 -2.75
N PHE A 31 -8.02 2.38 -3.96
CA PHE A 31 -9.45 2.56 -4.15
C PHE A 31 -10.27 1.34 -3.70
N VAL A 32 -9.83 0.13 -4.07
CA VAL A 32 -10.52 -1.11 -3.68
C VAL A 32 -10.45 -1.33 -2.17
N ALA A 33 -9.27 -1.14 -1.57
CA ALA A 33 -9.08 -1.26 -0.13
C ALA A 33 -9.94 -0.27 0.65
N ALA A 34 -9.97 1.00 0.23
CA ALA A 34 -10.83 2.02 0.83
C ALA A 34 -12.32 1.66 0.71
N ALA A 35 -12.78 1.24 -0.47
CA ALA A 35 -14.17 0.85 -0.70
C ALA A 35 -14.60 -0.36 0.15
N LYS A 36 -13.71 -1.35 0.31
CA LYS A 36 -13.94 -2.55 1.14
C LYS A 36 -13.58 -2.35 2.61
N ARG A 37 -13.17 -1.15 3.02
CA ARG A 37 -12.78 -0.78 4.40
C ARG A 37 -11.64 -1.64 4.97
N TYR A 38 -10.66 -1.94 4.13
CA TYR A 38 -9.39 -2.51 4.57
C TYR A 38 -8.46 -1.40 5.05
N HIS A 39 -7.66 -1.69 6.08
CA HIS A 39 -6.51 -0.85 6.41
C HIS A 39 -5.43 -1.08 5.35
N ILE A 40 -5.05 -0.03 4.64
CA ILE A 40 -3.97 -0.07 3.66
C ILE A 40 -2.90 0.98 3.98
N ILE A 41 -1.65 0.53 3.95
CA ILE A 41 -0.45 1.35 4.06
C ILE A 41 0.23 1.39 2.68
N ILE A 42 0.39 2.60 2.17
CA ILE A 42 1.10 2.87 0.93
C ILE A 42 2.47 3.44 1.24
N THR A 43 3.52 2.85 0.66
CA THR A 43 4.86 3.45 0.68
C THR A 43 5.21 4.05 -0.68
N MET A 44 5.77 5.26 -0.69
CA MET A 44 6.26 5.86 -1.95
C MET A 44 7.40 6.86 -1.70
N PRO A 45 8.26 7.12 -2.70
CA PRO A 45 9.28 8.18 -2.59
C PRO A 45 8.63 9.56 -2.53
N GLU A 46 9.17 10.46 -1.72
CA GLU A 46 8.70 11.85 -1.64
C GLU A 46 8.83 12.61 -2.97
N SER A 47 9.71 12.15 -3.87
CA SER A 47 9.89 12.70 -5.23
C SER A 47 8.73 12.41 -6.19
N MET A 48 7.78 11.54 -5.82
CA MET A 48 6.58 11.30 -6.62
C MET A 48 5.71 12.56 -6.71
N SER A 49 5.06 12.76 -7.86
CA SER A 49 4.25 13.96 -8.11
C SER A 49 3.07 14.06 -7.14
N ASP A 50 2.64 15.29 -6.86
CA ASP A 50 1.47 15.54 -6.02
C ASP A 50 0.18 15.00 -6.64
N GLU A 51 0.09 14.93 -7.97
CA GLU A 51 -1.03 14.30 -8.68
C GLU A 51 -1.21 12.83 -8.29
N ARG A 52 -0.12 12.11 -7.98
CA ARG A 52 -0.18 10.73 -7.49
C ARG A 52 -0.51 10.64 -6.00
N LYS A 53 -0.11 11.64 -5.20
CA LYS A 53 -0.37 11.68 -3.75
C LYS A 53 -1.81 12.13 -3.42
N LYS A 54 -2.37 13.06 -4.19
CA LYS A 54 -3.71 13.62 -4.00
C LYS A 54 -4.83 12.58 -3.87
N PRO A 55 -4.99 11.62 -4.80
CA PRO A 55 -6.05 10.63 -4.69
C PRO A 55 -5.88 9.76 -3.44
N LEU A 56 -4.65 9.38 -3.09
CA LEU A 56 -4.36 8.58 -1.90
C LEU A 56 -4.75 9.31 -0.63
N LYS A 57 -4.35 10.58 -0.48
CA LYS A 57 -4.73 11.43 0.66
C LYS A 57 -6.25 11.55 0.82
N ALA A 58 -7.00 11.55 -0.28
CA ALA A 58 -8.46 11.64 -0.25
C ALA A 58 -9.15 10.32 0.16
N LEU A 59 -8.47 9.18 0.00
CA LEU A 59 -9.01 7.84 0.28
C LEU A 59 -8.82 7.38 1.73
N ASN A 60 -8.32 8.25 2.63
CA ASN A 60 -7.95 7.90 4.01
C ASN A 60 -6.98 6.71 4.10
N VAL A 61 -6.14 6.52 3.08
CA VAL A 61 -5.06 5.54 3.13
C VAL A 61 -3.91 6.07 3.96
N GLU A 62 -3.22 5.18 4.66
CA GLU A 62 -2.03 5.55 5.39
C GLU A 62 -0.86 5.69 4.41
N LEU A 63 -0.40 6.91 4.19
CA LEU A 63 0.67 7.21 3.23
C LEU A 63 1.99 7.45 3.95
N ILE A 64 2.95 6.56 3.75
CA ILE A 64 4.32 6.66 4.26
C ILE A 64 5.25 7.09 3.13
N LEU A 65 5.82 8.30 3.27
CA LEU A 65 6.81 8.81 2.33
C LEU A 65 8.22 8.33 2.72
N THR A 66 9.01 7.97 1.71
CA THR A 66 10.41 7.56 1.85
C THR A 66 11.34 8.59 1.20
N PRO A 67 12.62 8.68 1.61
CA PRO A 67 13.56 9.66 1.07
C PRO A 67 13.69 9.58 -0.46
N ALA A 68 13.66 10.73 -1.15
CA ALA A 68 13.74 10.78 -2.61
C ALA A 68 14.98 10.07 -3.18
N LYS A 69 16.12 10.20 -2.47
CA LYS A 69 17.41 9.61 -2.86
C LYS A 69 17.39 8.08 -2.93
N ASP A 70 16.50 7.43 -2.16
CA ASP A 70 16.40 5.97 -2.12
C ASP A 70 15.47 5.45 -3.23
N GLY A 71 14.71 6.35 -3.86
CA GLY A 71 13.77 6.03 -4.94
C GLY A 71 12.82 4.90 -4.58
N MET A 72 12.35 4.16 -5.58
CA MET A 72 11.43 3.04 -5.37
C MET A 72 12.03 1.91 -4.53
N LYS A 73 13.36 1.74 -4.53
CA LYS A 73 14.03 0.76 -3.67
C LYS A 73 13.82 1.09 -2.19
N GLY A 74 13.83 2.38 -1.83
CA GLY A 74 13.50 2.85 -0.49
C GLY A 74 12.07 2.53 -0.08
N ALA A 75 11.11 2.76 -0.98
CA ALA A 75 9.70 2.42 -0.74
C ALA A 75 9.49 0.92 -0.55
N ILE A 76 10.06 0.08 -1.42
CA ILE A 76 9.97 -1.39 -1.33
C ILE A 76 10.55 -1.89 0.00
N ARG A 77 11.77 -1.47 0.34
CA ARG A 77 12.40 -1.84 1.63
C ARG A 77 11.52 -1.43 2.81
N ARG A 78 10.92 -0.24 2.76
CA ARG A 78 10.02 0.22 3.83
C ARG A 78 8.75 -0.63 3.91
N ALA A 79 8.18 -1.05 2.78
CA ALA A 79 7.04 -1.97 2.76
C ALA A 79 7.41 -3.33 3.39
N GLU A 80 8.58 -3.88 3.04
CA GLU A 80 9.07 -5.14 3.61
C GLU A 80 9.31 -5.04 5.13
N GLU A 81 9.90 -3.94 5.61
CA GLU A 81 10.07 -3.67 7.04
C GLU A 81 8.72 -3.64 7.78
N LEU A 82 7.72 -2.99 7.20
CA LEU A 82 6.38 -2.91 7.78
C LEU A 82 5.70 -4.28 7.78
N SER A 83 5.87 -5.06 6.71
CA SER A 83 5.36 -6.43 6.60
C SER A 83 5.96 -7.34 7.68
N PHE A 84 7.24 -7.15 8.00
CA PHE A 84 7.90 -7.87 9.10
C PHE A 84 7.44 -7.41 10.50
N GLN A 85 7.07 -6.13 10.64
CA GLN A 85 6.65 -5.55 11.93
C GLN A 85 5.17 -5.78 12.26
N ILE A 86 4.33 -5.94 11.25
CA ILE A 86 2.88 -6.05 11.40
C ILE A 86 2.48 -7.52 11.18
N GLU A 87 2.13 -8.20 12.28
CA GLU A 87 1.87 -9.64 12.30
C GLU A 87 0.75 -10.07 11.33
N ASN A 88 -0.39 -9.37 11.31
CA ASN A 88 -1.47 -9.61 10.37
C ASN A 88 -1.37 -8.64 9.18
N SER A 89 -0.27 -8.72 8.43
CA SER A 89 -0.10 -7.94 7.20
C SER A 89 -0.13 -8.80 5.95
N PHE A 90 -0.51 -8.16 4.85
CA PHE A 90 -0.49 -8.76 3.53
C PHE A 90 0.17 -7.79 2.55
N GLN A 91 1.30 -8.22 1.99
CA GLN A 91 1.98 -7.49 0.92
C GLN A 91 1.72 -8.20 -0.41
N PRO A 92 0.96 -7.58 -1.34
CA PRO A 92 0.77 -8.14 -2.68
C PRO A 92 2.11 -8.15 -3.43
N GLN A 93 2.59 -9.34 -3.81
CA GLN A 93 3.84 -9.49 -4.58
C GLN A 93 3.56 -9.37 -6.09
N GLN A 94 3.10 -8.19 -6.52
CA GLN A 94 2.71 -7.91 -7.92
C GLN A 94 3.92 -7.68 -8.83
#